data_AF-A0A6V7LA97-F1
#
_entry.id   AF-A0A6V7LA97-F1
#
_cell.length_a   1.000
_cell.length_b   1.000
_cell.length_c   1.000
_cell.angle_alpha   90.00
_cell.angle_beta   90.00
_cell.angle_gamma   90.00
#
_symmetry.space_group_name_H-M   'P 1'
#
loop_
_entity.id
_entity.type
_entity.pdbx_description
1 polymer ?
#
loop_
_entity_poly.entity_id
_entity_poly.type
_entity_poly.pdbx_seq_one_letter_code
_entity_poly.pdbx_strand_id
1 'polypeptide(L)'
;IKFMSKDRLVSVALDQRVALYDYKCRDNSLEVTPFKILQTFVTDIQGLTLYNRVQSSEESLAFIHGQGLQVLGQRASITDCK
;
A
#
# COMPACT_ATOMS: atom_id res chain seq x y z
N ILE A 1 -0.58 -5.06 -7.58
CA ILE A 1 -1.70 -4.39 -6.87
C ILE A 1 -2.19 -5.31 -5.77
N LYS A 2 -2.49 -4.81 -4.57
CA LYS A 2 -3.02 -5.58 -3.42
C LYS A 2 -4.11 -4.79 -2.69
N PHE A 3 -5.11 -5.49 -2.14
CA PHE A 3 -6.23 -4.91 -1.39
C PHE A 3 -5.95 -4.90 0.12
N MET A 4 -5.84 -3.71 0.71
CA MET A 4 -5.49 -3.53 2.13
C MET A 4 -6.71 -3.53 3.03
N SER A 5 -7.80 -2.88 2.61
CA SER A 5 -9.05 -2.79 3.35
C SER A 5 -10.25 -2.84 2.40
N LYS A 6 -11.46 -2.67 2.94
CA LYS A 6 -12.72 -2.66 2.19
C LYS A 6 -12.77 -1.59 1.10
N ASP A 7 -11.93 -0.57 1.20
CA ASP A 7 -11.93 0.64 0.38
C ASP A 7 -10.53 1.10 -0.06
N ARG A 8 -9.46 0.41 0.34
CA ARG A 8 -8.07 0.79 -0.01
C ARG A 8 -7.29 -0.25 -0.79
N LEU A 9 -6.53 0.26 -1.74
CA LEU A 9 -5.60 -0.47 -2.60
C LEU A 9 -4.19 0.09 -2.45
N VAL A 10 -3.21 -0.79 -2.65
CA VAL A 10 -1.81 -0.40 -2.79
C VAL A 10 -1.20 -1.03 -4.04
N SER A 11 -0.36 -0.27 -4.73
CA SER A 11 0.42 -0.75 -5.85
C SER A 11 1.83 -0.19 -5.83
N VAL A 12 2.71 -0.86 -6.56
CA VAL A 12 4.00 -0.29 -6.97
C VAL A 12 3.76 0.31 -8.35
N ALA A 13 4.11 1.58 -8.52
CA ALA A 13 4.06 2.28 -9.79
C ALA A 13 5.29 1.93 -10.66
N LEU A 14 5.23 2.24 -11.95
CA LEU A 14 6.30 1.91 -12.90
C LEU A 14 7.64 2.59 -12.57
N ASP A 15 7.59 3.70 -11.85
CA ASP A 15 8.76 4.47 -11.40
C ASP A 15 9.28 4.03 -10.02
N GLN A 16 8.92 2.81 -9.58
CA GLN A 16 9.28 2.25 -8.29
C GLN A 16 8.78 3.04 -7.06
N ARG A 17 7.78 3.91 -7.22
CA ARG A 17 7.08 4.51 -6.06
C ARG A 17 5.93 3.63 -5.62
N VAL A 18 5.54 3.74 -4.35
CA VAL A 18 4.36 3.04 -3.83
C VAL A 18 3.17 3.98 -3.82
N ALA A 19 2.09 3.60 -4.50
CA ALA A 19 0.88 4.39 -4.60
C ALA A 19 -0.25 3.74 -3.80
N LEU A 20 -0.94 4.57 -3.02
CA LEU A 20 -2.12 4.22 -2.26
C LEU A 20 -3.35 4.85 -2.91
N TYR A 21 -4.41 4.05 -3.03
CA TYR A 21 -5.65 4.43 -3.69
C TYR A 21 -6.83 4.12 -2.79
N ASP A 22 -7.84 4.98 -2.87
CA ASP A 22 -9.19 4.60 -2.51
C ASP A 22 -9.82 3.90 -3.72
N TYR A 23 -10.69 2.93 -3.49
CA TYR A 23 -11.43 2.29 -4.56
C TYR A 23 -12.91 2.13 -4.26
N LYS A 24 -13.71 2.09 -5.33
CA LYS A 24 -15.13 1.78 -5.28
C LYS A 24 -15.46 0.77 -6.36
N CYS A 25 -16.25 -0.23 -6.00
CA CYS A 25 -16.84 -1.16 -6.97
C CYS A 25 -18.22 -0.65 -7.37
N ARG A 26 -18.43 -0.38 -8.65
CA ARG A 26 -19.72 0.04 -9.21
C ARG A 26 -19.93 -0.64 -10.56
N ASP A 27 -21.08 -1.27 -10.76
CA ASP A 27 -21.52 -1.80 -12.05
C ASP A 27 -20.43 -2.64 -12.76
N ASN A 28 -19.82 -3.59 -12.03
CA ASN A 28 -18.72 -4.46 -12.48
C ASN A 28 -17.40 -3.73 -12.84
N SER A 29 -17.29 -2.45 -12.53
CA SER A 29 -16.07 -1.66 -12.66
C SER A 29 -15.44 -1.37 -11.30
N LEU A 30 -14.11 -1.24 -11.30
CA LEU A 30 -13.30 -0.83 -10.17
C LEU A 30 -12.79 0.60 -10.43
N GLU A 31 -13.44 1.59 -9.82
CA GLU A 31 -12.98 2.98 -9.85
C GLU A 31 -11.89 3.15 -8.78
N VAL A 32 -10.73 3.68 -9.17
CA VAL A 32 -9.58 3.88 -8.27
C VAL A 32 -9.13 5.34 -8.29
N THR A 33 -8.94 5.93 -7.12
CA THR A 33 -8.47 7.32 -6.97
C THR A 33 -7.20 7.34 -6.14
N PRO A 34 -6.06 7.81 -6.67
CA PRO A 34 -4.83 7.93 -5.89
C PRO A 34 -5.02 9.01 -4.82
N PHE A 35 -4.71 8.69 -3.56
CA PHE A 35 -4.74 9.67 -2.47
C PHE A 35 -3.36 9.92 -1.88
N LYS A 36 -2.39 9.02 -2.09
CA LYS A 36 -1.02 9.20 -1.59
C LYS A 36 -0.01 8.44 -2.43
N ILE A 37 1.12 9.09 -2.72
CA ILE A 37 2.31 8.45 -3.31
C ILE A 37 3.41 8.51 -2.26
N LEU A 38 4.06 7.38 -2.02
CA LEU A 38 5.13 7.22 -1.05
C LEU A 38 6.42 6.92 -1.80
N GLN A 39 7.45 7.69 -1.49
CA GLN A 39 8.80 7.33 -1.83
C GLN A 39 9.28 6.28 -0.83
N THR A 40 9.81 5.18 -1.34
CA THR A 40 10.41 4.11 -0.54
C THR A 40 11.93 4.17 -0.64
N PHE A 41 12.60 3.65 0.38
CA PHE A 41 14.04 3.42 0.36
C PHE A 41 14.42 2.06 -0.24
N VAL A 42 13.42 1.22 -0.56
CA VAL A 42 13.64 -0.08 -1.20
C VAL A 42 13.88 0.14 -2.69
N THR A 43 15.08 -0.22 -3.15
CA THR A 43 15.43 -0.23 -4.57
C THR A 43 15.07 -1.56 -5.21
N ASP A 44 14.88 -1.56 -6.53
CA ASP A 44 14.49 -2.71 -7.34
C ASP A 44 13.33 -3.50 -6.71
N ILE A 45 12.21 -2.80 -6.50
CA ILE A 45 11.05 -3.40 -5.83
C ILE A 45 10.60 -4.65 -6.61
N GLN A 46 10.69 -5.80 -5.94
CA GLN A 46 10.30 -7.10 -6.48
C GLN A 46 8.85 -7.44 -6.16
N GLY A 47 8.31 -6.90 -5.06
CA GLY A 47 6.94 -7.18 -4.72
C GLY A 47 6.40 -6.45 -3.50
N LEU A 48 5.12 -6.74 -3.26
CA LEU A 48 4.37 -6.23 -2.13
C LEU A 48 3.56 -7.37 -1.51
N THR A 49 3.69 -7.53 -0.20
CA THR A 49 2.97 -8.52 0.60
C THR A 49 2.13 -7.79 1.65
N LEU A 50 0.88 -8.24 1.84
CA LEU A 50 0.01 -7.70 2.88
C LEU A 50 -0.08 -8.69 4.04
N TYR A 51 -0.03 -8.15 5.25
CA TYR A 51 -0.36 -8.86 6.47
C TYR A 51 -1.58 -8.21 7.09
N ASN A 52 -2.67 -8.95 7.13
CA ASN A 52 -3.92 -8.51 7.71
C ASN A 52 -4.10 -9.23 9.04
N ARG A 53 -4.22 -8.47 10.14
CA ARG A 53 -4.46 -9.07 11.46
C ARG A 53 -5.89 -9.61 11.49
N VAL A 54 -6.05 -10.92 11.70
CA VAL A 54 -7.34 -11.63 11.66
C VAL A 54 -8.39 -11.05 12.60
N GLN A 55 -7.98 -10.37 13.67
CA GLN A 55 -8.87 -9.79 14.70
C GLN A 55 -9.11 -8.28 14.56
N SER A 56 -8.45 -7.60 13.62
CA SER A 56 -8.66 -6.17 13.38
C SER A 56 -8.35 -5.82 11.93
N SER A 57 -9.41 -5.52 11.16
CA SER A 57 -9.27 -5.00 9.79
C SER A 57 -8.62 -3.61 9.72
N GLU A 58 -8.37 -2.97 10.86
CA GLU A 58 -7.76 -1.64 10.96
C GLU A 58 -6.23 -1.67 11.12
N GLU A 59 -5.63 -2.85 11.21
CA GLU A 59 -4.18 -3.01 11.39
C GLU A 59 -3.58 -3.84 10.25
N SER A 60 -3.79 -3.39 9.01
CA SER A 60 -3.14 -3.99 7.85
C SER A 60 -1.75 -3.39 7.65
N LEU A 61 -0.74 -4.26 7.58
CA LEU A 61 0.64 -3.91 7.25
C LEU A 61 0.94 -4.28 5.80
N ALA A 62 1.63 -3.40 5.09
CA ALA A 62 2.17 -3.67 3.76
C ALA A 62 3.69 -3.76 3.82
N PHE A 63 4.24 -4.88 3.37
CA PHE A 63 5.68 -5.12 3.24
C PHE A 63 6.05 -4.89 1.78
N ILE A 64 6.93 -3.92 1.56
CA ILE A 64 7.54 -3.63 0.26
C ILE A 64 8.92 -4.28 0.28
N HIS A 65 9.19 -5.18 -0.66
CA HIS A 65 10.45 -5.93 -0.70
C HIS A 65 11.11 -5.89 -2.08
N GLY A 66 12.43 -5.94 -2.08
CA GLY A 66 13.33 -5.82 -3.22
C GLY A 66 14.76 -5.93 -2.73
N GLN A 67 15.64 -5.01 -3.12
CA GLN A 67 16.93 -4.81 -2.45
C GLN A 67 16.74 -4.03 -1.13
N GLY A 68 16.06 -4.65 -0.18
CA GLY A 68 15.68 -4.07 1.10
C GLY A 68 14.26 -4.41 1.50
N LEU A 69 13.84 -3.90 2.66
CA LEU A 69 12.50 -4.10 3.20
C LEU A 69 12.00 -2.81 3.84
N GLN A 70 10.78 -2.39 3.48
CA GLN A 70 10.06 -1.32 4.17
C GLN A 70 8.65 -1.78 4.54
N VAL A 71 8.25 -1.48 5.77
CA VAL A 71 6.92 -1.83 6.29
C VAL A 71 6.09 -0.56 6.42
N LEU A 72 4.88 -0.57 5.85
CA LEU A 72 3.91 0.50 5.93
C LEU A 72 2.71 0.05 6.76
N GLY A 73 2.31 0.86 7.74
CA GLY A 73 1.05 0.69 8.46
C GLY A 73 -0.06 1.60 7.95
N GLN A 74 -1.32 1.24 8.23
CA GLN A 74 -2.51 2.02 7.82
C GLN A 74 -2.57 3.44 8.44
N ARG A 75 -1.86 3.65 9.57
CA ARG A 75 -1.68 4.95 10.25
C ARG A 75 -0.43 5.73 9.83
N ALA A 76 0.32 5.29 8.83
CA ALA A 76 1.52 6.01 8.39
C ALA A 76 1.19 7.34 7.71
N SER A 77 0.86 8.37 8.50
CA SER A 77 1.45 9.69 8.30
C SER A 77 2.96 9.46 8.23
N ILE A 78 3.55 9.70 7.06
CA ILE A 78 5.00 9.73 6.93
C ILE A 78 5.40 11.09 7.51
N THR A 79 5.34 11.16 8.83
CA THR A 79 5.89 12.24 9.64
C THR A 79 6.44 11.53 10.85
N ASP A 80 7.72 11.76 11.13
CA ASP A 80 8.47 11.23 12.27
C ASP A 80 9.05 9.82 12.11
N CYS A 81 9.92 9.66 11.11
CA CYS A 81 11.21 9.04 11.41
C CYS A 81 12.23 10.19 11.50
N LYS A 82 12.44 10.70 12.72
CA LYS A 82 13.64 11.48 13.06
C LYS A 82 14.75 10.52 13.45
#